data_AF-A0AAU2YIS6-F1
#
_entry.id   AF-A0AAU2YIS6-F1
#
_cell.length_a   1.000
_cell.length_b   1.000
_cell.length_c   1.000
_cell.angle_alpha   90.00
_cell.angle_beta   90.00
_cell.angle_gamma   90.00
#
_symmetry.space_group_name_H-M   'P 1'
#
loop_
_entity.id
_entity.type
_entity.pdbx_description
1 polymer ?
#
loop_
_entity_poly.entity_id
_entity_poly.type
_entity_poly.pdbx_seq_one_letter_code
_entity_poly.pdbx_strand_id
1 'polypeptide(L)'
;MIRSGRAARALLAAVLATAGLTGLSSGTAQAAGETVNIALTTTDDAGGRHVTRGLETQTPVVFGAGNGGGGTNITVDENTRYQTFTGGGASFTDTAAYLMKSSGALSPATRDATMKKLFSPTEGIGLSFVRNPMGGSDLARYGYTYDDMPAGQTDPSLANFSIAHDLGDVLPLTKQARQLNPALTTVASPWTAPAWMKDSGQLNGGWLKAENYGAYADYFVKYLQAYRDQGVPVDYVTAQNEPTCCAGYPSMSWNGSGLAYFTKSELLPKLASAGLATKVLAHDWNWDTYDAYAAATVDDAAVRNHPNFGGVAWHGYGGDIAKQTTVHNQYPSMDAFQTEHSGGTWIADQQREDMTNIIDYTRNWAKSVTKWSLAVDQNRGPHNGGCGTCDGLITVHNGDSRSGQVDYTIEYYTMGHLTKFVRPGAARISSTASSTVPNVAWRNPDGSKALIAYNGGGSAQQVTVNWGGSKFTYSLPARTSATFTWSGTQSGADASSGALSGPGGKCLDATGNTGADGTPVQLWDCTGAANQRWTVQGDGSIRTLGACLDVTSGSTANGAKVQLYTCNGSAAQRWTYNPSTGDVVNTAADKCLDVTDRSTANGARAQIWTCTGAANQKWHLG
;
A
#
# COMPACT_ATOMS: atom_id res chain seq x y z
N MET A 1 -52.71 -61.21 12.69
CA MET A 1 -51.85 -60.48 11.75
C MET A 1 -52.49 -59.13 11.48
N ILE A 2 -51.93 -58.08 12.08
CA ILE A 2 -52.38 -56.69 12.02
C ILE A 2 -51.14 -55.86 11.67
N ARG A 3 -51.25 -54.98 10.66
CA ARG A 3 -50.39 -53.84 10.28
C ARG A 3 -50.80 -53.49 8.84
N SER A 4 -50.87 -52.27 8.33
CA SER A 4 -50.46 -50.90 8.68
C SER A 4 -50.85 -50.08 7.43
N GLY A 5 -51.15 -48.78 7.37
CA GLY A 5 -51.19 -47.65 8.29
C GLY A 5 -51.71 -46.47 7.47
N ARG A 6 -52.52 -45.59 8.08
CA ARG A 6 -53.16 -44.43 7.45
C ARG A 6 -52.21 -43.23 7.47
N ALA A 7 -52.11 -42.49 6.37
CA ALA A 7 -51.54 -41.16 6.33
C ALA A 7 -52.66 -40.11 6.50
N ALA A 8 -52.58 -39.31 7.56
CA ALA A 8 -53.47 -38.20 7.83
C ALA A 8 -52.90 -36.90 7.23
N ARG A 9 -53.73 -36.15 6.50
CA ARG A 9 -53.51 -34.73 6.19
C ARG A 9 -54.45 -33.93 7.10
N ALA A 10 -53.89 -33.02 7.89
CA ALA A 10 -54.66 -32.02 8.63
C ALA A 10 -54.09 -30.63 8.28
N LEU A 11 -54.97 -29.76 7.81
CA LEU A 11 -54.76 -28.32 7.69
C LEU A 11 -54.64 -27.72 9.10
N LEU A 12 -53.76 -26.72 9.28
CA LEU A 12 -53.98 -25.69 10.28
C LEU A 12 -53.54 -24.31 9.78
N ALA A 13 -54.35 -23.33 10.12
CA ALA A 13 -54.37 -21.96 9.65
C ALA A 13 -53.20 -21.11 10.16
N ALA A 14 -52.72 -20.19 9.33
CA ALA A 14 -51.79 -19.14 9.71
C ALA A 14 -52.56 -17.87 10.10
N VAL A 15 -52.36 -17.41 11.34
CA VAL A 15 -52.78 -16.08 11.82
C VAL A 15 -51.65 -15.09 11.52
N LEU A 16 -51.91 -14.08 10.70
CA LEU A 16 -51.02 -12.94 10.51
C LEU A 16 -51.11 -12.00 11.72
N ALA A 17 -50.00 -11.84 12.44
CA ALA A 17 -49.79 -10.71 13.33
C ALA A 17 -48.92 -9.67 12.61
N THR A 18 -49.51 -8.53 12.26
CA THR A 18 -48.80 -7.34 11.78
C THR A 18 -48.11 -6.65 12.96
N ALA A 19 -46.81 -6.90 13.14
CA ALA A 19 -45.95 -6.06 13.96
C ALA A 19 -45.29 -5.02 13.05
N GLY A 20 -45.54 -3.73 13.31
CA GLY A 20 -44.97 -2.62 12.56
C GLY A 20 -43.45 -2.61 12.65
N LEU A 21 -42.80 -2.61 11.49
CA LEU A 21 -41.40 -2.22 11.38
C LEU A 21 -41.32 -0.70 11.58
N THR A 22 -40.98 -0.27 12.79
CA THR A 22 -40.29 1.00 12.96
C THR A 22 -38.90 0.82 12.33
N GLY A 23 -38.70 1.45 11.17
CA GLY A 23 -37.38 1.56 10.57
C GLY A 23 -36.46 2.32 11.53
N LEU A 24 -35.63 1.57 12.27
CA LEU A 24 -34.47 2.12 12.93
C LEU A 24 -33.53 2.58 11.81
N SER A 25 -33.58 3.87 11.49
CA SER A 25 -32.47 4.52 10.81
C SER A 25 -31.22 4.25 11.66
N SER A 26 -30.27 3.51 11.11
CA SER A 26 -28.91 3.40 11.64
C SER A 26 -28.31 4.80 11.65
N GLY A 27 -28.48 5.51 12.77
CA GLY A 27 -27.84 6.80 13.00
C GLY A 27 -26.33 6.59 12.87
N THR A 28 -25.69 7.40 12.04
CA THR A 28 -24.23 7.50 11.99
C THR A 28 -23.77 7.92 13.38
N ALA A 29 -23.19 6.99 14.14
CA ALA A 29 -22.61 7.29 15.44
C ALA A 29 -21.53 8.37 15.27
N GLN A 30 -21.63 9.41 16.09
CA GLN A 30 -20.65 10.49 16.17
C GLN A 30 -19.39 9.96 16.89
N ALA A 31 -18.20 10.46 16.54
CA ALA A 31 -16.89 9.97 16.98
C ALA A 31 -16.61 10.04 18.50
N ALA A 32 -17.50 10.63 19.29
CA ALA A 32 -17.40 10.60 20.75
C ALA A 32 -17.88 9.25 21.29
N GLY A 33 -17.04 8.57 22.08
CA GLY A 33 -17.34 7.25 22.62
C GLY A 33 -16.77 6.07 21.83
N GLU A 34 -16.09 6.34 20.70
CA GLU A 34 -15.42 5.30 19.93
C GLU A 34 -14.21 4.72 20.68
N THR A 35 -14.14 3.39 20.74
CA THR A 35 -13.05 2.65 21.40
C THR A 35 -11.82 2.60 20.50
N VAL A 36 -10.67 2.93 21.08
CA VAL A 36 -9.35 2.84 20.44
C VAL A 36 -8.57 1.69 21.03
N ASN A 37 -8.38 0.63 20.25
CA ASN A 37 -7.50 -0.47 20.59
C ASN A 37 -6.05 -0.07 20.33
N ILE A 38 -5.13 -0.60 21.14
CA ILE A 38 -3.72 -0.20 21.12
C ILE A 38 -2.88 -1.48 21.15
N ALA A 39 -1.90 -1.56 20.26
CA ALA A 39 -0.87 -2.59 20.29
C ALA A 39 0.51 -1.93 20.37
N LEU A 40 1.39 -2.45 21.24
CA LEU A 40 2.72 -1.90 21.46
C LEU A 40 3.83 -2.91 21.15
N THR A 41 4.92 -2.42 20.58
CA THR A 41 6.21 -3.12 20.56
C THR A 41 7.25 -2.25 21.25
N THR A 42 7.90 -2.75 22.31
CA THR A 42 8.89 -2.00 23.10
C THR A 42 10.21 -2.75 23.15
N THR A 43 11.31 -2.02 23.00
CA THR A 43 12.67 -2.53 23.20
C THR A 43 13.34 -1.85 24.39
N ASP A 44 14.27 -2.55 25.06
CA ASP A 44 14.98 -2.04 26.24
C ASP A 44 16.48 -1.79 25.98
N ASP A 45 17.02 -2.27 24.87
CA ASP A 45 18.41 -2.13 24.47
C ASP A 45 18.64 -0.93 23.53
N ALA A 46 19.89 -0.48 23.44
CA ALA A 46 20.26 0.61 22.52
C ALA A 46 20.18 0.19 21.04
N GLY A 47 20.29 -1.11 20.77
CA GLY A 47 20.19 -1.71 19.45
C GLY A 47 18.77 -1.77 18.90
N GLY A 48 17.75 -1.53 19.73
CA GLY A 48 16.35 -1.67 19.35
C GLY A 48 16.01 -3.07 18.86
N ARG A 49 16.53 -4.13 19.52
CA ARG A 49 16.40 -5.53 19.08
C ARG A 49 15.77 -6.44 20.11
N HIS A 50 16.03 -6.21 21.39
CA HIS A 50 15.50 -7.02 22.47
C HIS A 50 14.07 -6.57 22.80
N VAL A 51 13.10 -7.36 22.34
CA VAL A 51 11.68 -7.08 22.45
C VAL A 51 11.17 -7.48 23.84
N THR A 52 10.69 -6.51 24.61
CA THR A 52 10.08 -6.72 25.94
C THR A 52 8.55 -6.75 25.88
N ARG A 53 7.97 -6.07 24.89
CA ARG A 53 6.57 -6.19 24.47
C ARG A 53 6.55 -6.32 22.97
N GLY A 54 5.84 -7.30 22.42
CA GLY A 54 5.78 -7.55 20.98
C GLY A 54 4.35 -7.59 20.49
N LEU A 55 3.89 -6.54 19.80
CA LEU A 55 2.49 -6.36 19.38
C LEU A 55 1.48 -6.62 20.53
N GLU A 56 1.85 -6.22 21.74
CA GLU A 56 1.07 -6.50 22.95
C GLU A 56 -0.14 -5.58 23.02
N THR A 57 -1.34 -6.16 23.10
CA THR A 57 -2.60 -5.43 23.28
C THR A 57 -2.61 -4.73 24.63
N GLN A 58 -2.96 -3.45 24.63
CA GLN A 58 -3.14 -2.66 25.85
C GLN A 58 -4.62 -2.44 26.16
N THR A 59 -4.91 -1.98 27.37
CA THR A 59 -6.24 -1.49 27.73
C THR A 59 -6.67 -0.40 26.74
N PRO A 60 -7.82 -0.56 26.06
CA PRO A 60 -8.32 0.45 25.13
C PRO A 60 -8.57 1.79 25.81
N VAL A 61 -8.46 2.87 25.03
CA VAL A 61 -8.92 4.20 25.42
C VAL A 61 -10.16 4.57 24.61
N VAL A 62 -10.81 5.67 24.96
CA VAL A 62 -12.04 6.12 24.29
C VAL A 62 -11.85 7.55 23.80
N PHE A 63 -12.35 7.84 22.60
CA PHE A 63 -12.43 9.21 22.10
C PHE A 63 -13.38 10.05 22.96
N GLY A 64 -12.88 11.18 23.46
CA GLY A 64 -13.67 12.24 24.08
C GLY A 64 -13.88 13.41 23.12
N ALA A 65 -14.85 14.27 23.41
CA ALA A 65 -15.05 15.51 22.65
C ALA A 65 -13.88 16.49 22.81
N GLY A 66 -13.59 17.24 21.75
CA GLY A 66 -12.61 18.31 21.72
C GLY A 66 -11.40 18.01 20.85
N ASN A 67 -10.58 19.04 20.65
CA ASN A 67 -9.36 19.03 19.86
C ASN A 67 -8.18 19.60 20.65
N GLY A 68 -6.97 19.33 20.18
CA GLY A 68 -5.73 19.86 20.77
C GLY A 68 -5.43 19.31 22.16
N GLY A 69 -4.25 19.58 22.69
CA GLY A 69 -3.87 19.11 24.03
C GLY A 69 -2.39 19.24 24.31
N GLY A 70 -1.99 18.81 25.51
CA GLY A 70 -0.57 18.68 25.86
C GLY A 70 0.15 17.64 25.01
N GLY A 71 1.47 17.81 24.89
CA GLY A 71 2.33 16.90 24.13
C GLY A 71 2.22 17.04 22.62
N THR A 72 2.56 15.96 21.91
CA THR A 72 2.56 15.91 20.45
C THR A 72 1.14 15.73 19.93
N ASN A 73 0.64 16.70 19.17
CA ASN A 73 -0.70 16.63 18.57
C ASN A 73 -0.61 15.99 17.17
N ILE A 74 -1.31 14.88 16.98
CA ILE A 74 -1.42 14.17 15.70
C ILE A 74 -2.87 14.27 15.24
N THR A 75 -3.14 15.07 14.22
CA THR A 75 -4.50 15.18 13.66
C THR A 75 -4.64 14.25 12.48
N VAL A 76 -5.62 13.34 12.54
CA VAL A 76 -5.98 12.39 11.49
C VAL A 76 -7.22 12.90 10.75
N ASP A 77 -7.12 13.01 9.43
CA ASP A 77 -8.26 13.32 8.55
C ASP A 77 -8.46 12.18 7.57
N GLU A 78 -9.58 11.47 7.72
CA GLU A 78 -9.91 10.29 6.91
C GLU A 78 -10.46 10.62 5.53
N ASN A 79 -10.80 11.89 5.29
CA ASN A 79 -11.38 12.35 4.04
C ASN A 79 -10.32 12.77 3.02
N THR A 80 -9.11 13.11 3.48
CA THR A 80 -7.94 13.29 2.62
C THR A 80 -7.22 11.96 2.42
N ARG A 81 -7.32 11.39 1.21
CA ARG A 81 -6.77 10.08 0.85
C ARG A 81 -5.61 10.20 -0.14
N TYR A 82 -4.74 9.20 -0.13
CA TYR A 82 -3.58 9.09 -1.01
C TYR A 82 -3.59 7.70 -1.68
N GLN A 83 -2.44 7.05 -1.85
CA GLN A 83 -2.36 5.74 -2.48
C GLN A 83 -3.06 4.63 -1.68
N THR A 84 -3.40 3.56 -2.39
CA THR A 84 -3.92 2.32 -1.83
C THR A 84 -2.79 1.35 -1.49
N PHE A 85 -2.79 0.79 -0.29
CA PHE A 85 -1.84 -0.22 0.15
C PHE A 85 -2.07 -1.53 -0.60
N THR A 86 -1.00 -2.07 -1.19
CA THR A 86 -0.99 -3.38 -1.82
C THR A 86 -0.63 -4.46 -0.80
N GLY A 87 0.39 -4.23 0.03
CA GLY A 87 0.79 -5.19 1.06
C GLY A 87 2.19 -4.96 1.61
N GLY A 88 2.53 -5.67 2.67
CA GLY A 88 3.89 -5.70 3.21
C GLY A 88 4.34 -7.12 3.53
N GLY A 89 5.64 -7.33 3.58
CA GLY A 89 6.22 -8.63 3.91
C GLY A 89 7.71 -8.74 3.64
N ALA A 90 8.13 -9.91 3.17
CA ALA A 90 9.52 -10.27 2.98
C ALA A 90 9.68 -11.36 1.92
N SER A 91 10.92 -11.71 1.58
CA SER A 91 11.26 -12.64 0.50
C SER A 91 11.41 -14.06 1.01
N PHE A 92 10.79 -15.03 0.33
CA PHE A 92 11.28 -16.41 0.38
C PHE A 92 12.52 -16.52 -0.49
N THR A 93 13.64 -16.05 0.05
CA THR A 93 14.97 -16.38 -0.50
C THR A 93 15.16 -17.90 -0.46
N ASP A 94 16.09 -18.42 -1.28
CA ASP A 94 16.43 -19.84 -1.25
C ASP A 94 16.85 -20.27 0.16
N THR A 95 17.61 -19.43 0.86
CA THR A 95 17.97 -19.61 2.27
C THR A 95 16.75 -19.70 3.18
N ALA A 96 15.83 -18.74 3.09
CA ALA A 96 14.63 -18.73 3.93
C ALA A 96 13.78 -19.98 3.69
N ALA A 97 13.57 -20.34 2.43
CA ALA A 97 12.77 -21.48 2.04
C ALA A 97 13.43 -22.80 2.49
N TYR A 98 14.74 -22.94 2.27
CA TYR A 98 15.51 -24.09 2.72
C TYR A 98 15.39 -24.29 4.23
N LEU A 99 15.63 -23.25 5.02
CA LEU A 99 15.57 -23.32 6.48
C LEU A 99 14.19 -23.73 6.97
N MET A 100 13.13 -23.15 6.40
CA MET A 100 11.77 -23.42 6.82
C MET A 100 11.23 -24.79 6.37
N LYS A 101 11.73 -25.35 5.27
CA LYS A 101 11.10 -26.53 4.64
C LYS A 101 12.00 -27.74 4.43
N SER A 102 13.22 -27.59 3.94
CA SER A 102 14.04 -28.72 3.46
C SER A 102 15.35 -28.96 4.23
N SER A 103 15.73 -28.05 5.12
CA SER A 103 16.93 -28.19 5.98
C SER A 103 16.81 -29.33 6.99
N GLY A 104 15.58 -29.74 7.31
CA GLY A 104 15.28 -30.64 8.42
C GLY A 104 15.25 -29.95 9.79
N ALA A 105 15.46 -28.64 9.86
CA ALA A 105 15.43 -27.89 11.12
C ALA A 105 14.01 -27.88 11.73
N LEU A 106 13.00 -27.47 10.96
CA LEU A 106 11.63 -27.36 11.45
C LEU A 106 10.83 -28.64 11.19
N SER A 107 10.09 -29.08 12.22
CA SER A 107 9.02 -30.07 12.02
C SER A 107 7.90 -29.48 11.14
N PRO A 108 7.10 -30.30 10.43
CA PRO A 108 5.95 -29.80 9.67
C PRO A 108 4.98 -28.97 10.53
N ALA A 109 4.73 -29.39 11.78
CA ALA A 109 3.87 -28.66 12.70
C ALA A 109 4.45 -27.30 13.09
N THR A 110 5.75 -27.23 13.39
CA THR A 110 6.43 -25.96 13.69
C THR A 110 6.40 -25.03 12.48
N ARG A 111 6.71 -25.54 11.28
CA ARG A 111 6.66 -24.78 10.03
C ARG A 111 5.25 -24.21 9.79
N ASP A 112 4.21 -25.03 9.90
CA ASP A 112 2.84 -24.60 9.64
C ASP A 112 2.35 -23.58 10.67
N ALA A 113 2.74 -23.72 11.94
CA ALA A 113 2.48 -22.71 12.97
C ALA A 113 3.19 -21.38 12.68
N THR A 114 4.45 -21.44 12.24
CA THR A 114 5.22 -20.25 11.83
C THR A 114 4.61 -19.59 10.61
N MET A 115 4.22 -20.35 9.59
CA MET A 115 3.55 -19.84 8.39
C MET A 115 2.23 -19.15 8.73
N LYS A 116 1.43 -19.70 9.67
CA LYS A 116 0.22 -19.03 10.17
C LYS A 116 0.55 -17.70 10.85
N LYS A 117 1.55 -17.67 11.74
CA LYS A 117 1.97 -16.44 12.42
C LYS A 117 2.45 -15.36 11.45
N LEU A 118 3.09 -15.74 10.35
CA LEU A 118 3.53 -14.80 9.32
C LEU A 118 2.37 -14.33 8.44
N PHE A 119 1.64 -15.26 7.81
CA PHE A 119 0.75 -14.92 6.70
C PHE A 119 -0.73 -14.81 7.07
N SER A 120 -1.22 -15.49 8.12
CA SER A 120 -2.65 -15.42 8.45
C SER A 120 -3.03 -14.00 8.88
N PRO A 121 -4.05 -13.36 8.26
CA PRO A 121 -4.50 -12.04 8.68
C PRO A 121 -5.20 -12.03 10.03
N THR A 122 -5.63 -13.19 10.54
CA THR A 122 -6.37 -13.35 11.79
C THR A 122 -5.53 -14.01 12.90
N GLU A 123 -4.74 -15.04 12.55
CA GLU A 123 -3.89 -15.77 13.50
C GLU A 123 -2.45 -15.22 13.58
N GLY A 124 -2.06 -14.34 12.65
CA GLY A 124 -0.70 -13.83 12.50
C GLY A 124 -0.60 -12.32 12.30
N ILE A 125 0.52 -11.89 11.73
CA ILE A 125 0.76 -10.50 11.30
C ILE A 125 0.24 -10.22 9.89
N GLY A 126 -0.25 -11.21 9.15
CA GLY A 126 -0.95 -10.99 7.89
C GLY A 126 -0.07 -10.47 6.75
N LEU A 127 1.16 -10.99 6.60
CA LEU A 127 2.01 -10.66 5.45
C LEU A 127 1.22 -10.87 4.15
N SER A 128 1.27 -9.85 3.29
CA SER A 128 0.44 -9.73 2.08
C SER A 128 1.25 -9.34 0.84
N PHE A 129 2.58 -9.31 0.96
CA PHE A 129 3.49 -9.12 -0.15
C PHE A 129 4.72 -10.01 0.01
N VAL A 130 5.09 -10.75 -1.02
CA VAL A 130 6.35 -11.52 -1.10
C VAL A 130 7.07 -11.16 -2.38
N ARG A 131 8.38 -10.92 -2.29
CA ARG A 131 9.25 -10.73 -3.47
C ARG A 131 10.27 -11.84 -3.48
N ASN A 132 10.14 -12.81 -4.36
CA ASN A 132 11.04 -13.95 -4.38
C ASN A 132 12.09 -13.81 -5.49
N PRO A 133 13.32 -14.32 -5.27
CA PRO A 133 14.27 -14.52 -6.35
C PRO A 133 13.72 -15.38 -7.48
N MET A 134 13.99 -14.94 -8.72
CA MET A 134 13.88 -15.76 -9.92
C MET A 134 15.27 -16.38 -10.20
N GLY A 135 15.54 -17.53 -9.58
CA GLY A 135 16.87 -18.15 -9.51
C GLY A 135 17.61 -17.83 -8.21
N GLY A 136 18.92 -18.08 -8.17
CA GLY A 136 19.74 -17.80 -7.00
C GLY A 136 20.03 -16.31 -6.81
N SER A 137 19.85 -15.81 -5.58
CA SER A 137 20.34 -14.50 -5.10
C SER A 137 21.64 -14.66 -4.29
N ASP A 138 22.04 -13.62 -3.55
CA ASP A 138 23.09 -13.71 -2.52
C ASP A 138 22.69 -14.61 -1.34
N LEU A 139 21.43 -14.53 -0.92
CA LEU A 139 20.81 -15.40 0.09
C LEU A 139 20.28 -16.70 -0.54
N ALA A 140 21.19 -17.40 -1.23
CA ALA A 140 20.99 -18.76 -1.68
C ALA A 140 22.11 -19.66 -1.20
N ARG A 141 21.83 -20.97 -1.13
CA ARG A 141 22.83 -22.00 -0.76
C ARG A 141 24.00 -22.05 -1.75
N TYR A 142 23.74 -21.76 -3.02
CA TYR A 142 24.71 -21.68 -4.12
C TYR A 142 24.11 -20.86 -5.26
N GLY A 143 24.91 -20.48 -6.25
CA GLY A 143 24.43 -19.76 -7.44
C GLY A 143 23.80 -20.72 -8.44
N TYR A 144 22.62 -20.36 -8.95
CA TYR A 144 21.91 -21.14 -9.96
C TYR A 144 20.94 -20.25 -10.75
N THR A 145 20.52 -20.72 -11.92
CA THR A 145 19.36 -20.23 -12.67
C THR A 145 18.45 -21.40 -13.03
N TYR A 146 17.37 -21.13 -13.77
CA TYR A 146 16.49 -22.20 -14.26
C TYR A 146 16.94 -22.77 -15.61
N ASP A 147 18.06 -22.32 -16.19
CA ASP A 147 18.55 -22.77 -17.51
C ASP A 147 20.09 -22.80 -17.55
N ASP A 148 20.70 -23.36 -16.50
CA ASP A 148 22.15 -23.48 -16.41
C ASP A 148 22.68 -24.55 -17.37
N MET A 149 23.71 -24.19 -18.14
CA MET A 149 24.33 -25.06 -19.12
C MET A 149 25.80 -25.34 -18.77
N PRO A 150 26.36 -26.51 -19.14
CA PRO A 150 27.79 -26.75 -19.03
C PRO A 150 28.60 -25.65 -19.73
N ALA A 151 29.78 -25.35 -19.19
CA ALA A 151 30.63 -24.28 -19.72
C ALA A 151 30.87 -24.44 -21.25
N GLY A 152 30.63 -23.36 -21.99
CA GLY A 152 30.74 -23.34 -23.45
C GLY A 152 29.51 -23.81 -24.22
N GLN A 153 28.46 -24.29 -23.55
CA GLN A 153 27.17 -24.61 -24.16
C GLN A 153 26.16 -23.46 -23.99
N THR A 154 25.16 -23.43 -24.86
CA THR A 154 24.08 -22.43 -24.90
C THR A 154 22.74 -23.12 -25.13
N ASP A 155 21.65 -22.55 -24.65
CA ASP A 155 20.30 -23.03 -24.95
C ASP A 155 19.34 -21.90 -25.38
N PRO A 156 19.49 -21.36 -26.60
CA PRO A 156 18.63 -20.27 -27.07
C PRO A 156 17.13 -20.63 -27.14
N SER A 157 16.78 -21.92 -27.15
CA SER A 157 15.41 -22.42 -27.16
C SER A 157 14.83 -22.67 -25.76
N LEU A 158 15.67 -22.56 -24.73
CA LEU A 158 15.36 -22.87 -23.33
C LEU A 158 14.84 -24.32 -23.17
N ALA A 159 15.34 -25.27 -23.94
CA ALA A 159 14.92 -26.67 -23.91
C ALA A 159 15.21 -27.35 -22.56
N ASN A 160 16.20 -26.87 -21.82
CA ASN A 160 16.61 -27.37 -20.51
C ASN A 160 16.03 -26.56 -19.34
N PHE A 161 15.19 -25.54 -19.63
CA PHE A 161 14.57 -24.71 -18.61
C PHE A 161 13.78 -25.55 -17.59
N SER A 162 14.03 -25.34 -16.30
CA SER A 162 13.35 -26.06 -15.22
C SER A 162 13.32 -25.28 -13.90
N ILE A 163 12.13 -25.18 -13.31
CA ILE A 163 11.94 -24.68 -11.93
C ILE A 163 12.07 -25.79 -10.87
N ALA A 164 12.69 -26.93 -11.21
CA ALA A 164 12.73 -28.11 -10.34
C ALA A 164 13.32 -27.81 -8.95
N HIS A 165 14.27 -26.88 -8.87
CA HIS A 165 14.85 -26.41 -7.62
C HIS A 165 13.76 -25.87 -6.66
N ASP A 166 12.95 -24.93 -7.13
CA ASP A 166 11.91 -24.26 -6.34
C ASP A 166 10.77 -25.18 -5.91
N LEU A 167 10.55 -26.30 -6.62
CA LEU A 167 9.52 -27.29 -6.24
C LEU A 167 9.80 -27.92 -4.87
N GLY A 168 11.06 -27.89 -4.41
CA GLY A 168 11.47 -28.44 -3.13
C GLY A 168 11.04 -27.59 -1.93
N ASP A 169 11.12 -26.26 -2.03
CA ASP A 169 11.00 -25.35 -0.89
C ASP A 169 10.28 -24.01 -1.19
N VAL A 170 10.79 -23.17 -2.11
CA VAL A 170 10.27 -21.81 -2.40
C VAL A 170 8.82 -21.82 -2.86
N LEU A 171 8.51 -22.64 -3.87
CA LEU A 171 7.17 -22.66 -4.47
C LEU A 171 6.12 -23.20 -3.51
N PRO A 172 6.32 -24.35 -2.81
CA PRO A 172 5.36 -24.83 -1.84
C PRO A 172 5.09 -23.84 -0.69
N LEU A 173 6.10 -23.13 -0.19
CA LEU A 173 5.91 -22.13 0.87
C LEU A 173 5.14 -20.91 0.36
N THR A 174 5.45 -20.44 -0.85
CA THR A 174 4.70 -19.34 -1.48
C THR A 174 3.24 -19.75 -1.73
N LYS A 175 2.99 -21.00 -2.15
CA LYS A 175 1.63 -21.55 -2.29
C LYS A 175 0.88 -21.60 -0.96
N GLN A 176 1.53 -22.06 0.11
CA GLN A 176 0.96 -22.07 1.46
C GLN A 176 0.67 -20.65 1.96
N ALA A 177 1.58 -19.69 1.71
CA ALA A 177 1.37 -18.29 2.05
C ALA A 177 0.11 -17.72 1.38
N ARG A 178 -0.12 -18.01 0.10
CA ARG A 178 -1.36 -17.61 -0.61
C ARG A 178 -2.61 -18.28 -0.07
N GLN A 179 -2.52 -19.53 0.39
CA GLN A 179 -3.66 -20.21 1.01
C GLN A 179 -4.04 -19.58 2.35
N LEU A 180 -3.04 -19.14 3.12
CA LEU A 180 -3.23 -18.45 4.40
C LEU A 180 -3.68 -17.00 4.22
N ASN A 181 -3.23 -16.33 3.16
CA ASN A 181 -3.62 -14.98 2.80
C ASN A 181 -3.95 -14.89 1.29
N PRO A 182 -5.22 -15.04 0.89
CA PRO A 182 -5.62 -14.96 -0.51
C PRO A 182 -5.38 -13.60 -1.16
N ALA A 183 -5.16 -12.54 -0.38
CA ALA A 183 -4.80 -11.21 -0.87
C ALA A 183 -3.28 -11.02 -1.08
N LEU A 184 -2.47 -12.06 -0.89
CA LEU A 184 -1.02 -12.03 -1.08
C LEU A 184 -0.65 -11.66 -2.51
N THR A 185 0.14 -10.60 -2.66
CA THR A 185 0.81 -10.23 -3.91
C THR A 185 2.17 -10.95 -4.00
N THR A 186 2.45 -11.57 -5.14
CA THR A 186 3.72 -12.24 -5.43
C THR A 186 4.51 -11.46 -6.47
N VAL A 187 5.76 -11.11 -6.14
CA VAL A 187 6.71 -10.43 -7.02
C VAL A 187 7.91 -11.34 -7.25
N ALA A 188 8.50 -11.30 -8.45
CA ALA A 188 9.74 -12.00 -8.73
C ALA A 188 10.76 -11.12 -9.46
N SER A 189 12.03 -11.25 -9.09
CA SER A 189 13.13 -10.51 -9.72
C SER A 189 14.32 -11.45 -9.94
N PRO A 190 14.98 -11.45 -11.10
CA PRO A 190 16.23 -12.17 -11.27
C PRO A 190 17.39 -11.36 -10.69
N TRP A 191 18.33 -12.05 -10.05
CA TRP A 191 19.65 -11.51 -9.74
C TRP A 191 20.58 -11.60 -10.94
N THR A 192 20.45 -12.64 -11.75
CA THR A 192 21.25 -12.84 -12.96
C THR A 192 20.46 -13.57 -14.03
N ALA A 193 20.84 -13.37 -15.30
CA ALA A 193 20.52 -14.32 -16.37
C ALA A 193 21.39 -15.59 -16.27
N PRO A 194 21.01 -16.68 -16.96
CA PRO A 194 21.88 -17.83 -17.18
C PRO A 194 23.27 -17.41 -17.68
N ALA A 195 24.31 -18.07 -17.17
CA ALA A 195 25.71 -17.68 -17.43
C ALA A 195 26.03 -17.60 -18.94
N TRP A 196 25.48 -18.51 -19.74
CA TRP A 196 25.70 -18.57 -21.19
C TRP A 196 25.12 -17.37 -21.95
N MET A 197 24.15 -16.66 -21.35
CA MET A 197 23.57 -15.45 -21.93
C MET A 197 24.45 -14.21 -21.74
N LYS A 198 25.46 -14.28 -20.87
CA LYS A 198 26.27 -13.14 -20.40
C LYS A 198 27.64 -13.11 -21.05
N ASP A 199 28.22 -11.92 -21.17
CA ASP A 199 29.57 -11.71 -21.72
C ASP A 199 30.68 -12.38 -20.89
N SER A 200 30.50 -12.44 -19.57
CA SER A 200 31.41 -13.06 -18.62
C SER A 200 31.38 -14.58 -18.68
N GLY A 201 30.30 -15.18 -19.17
CA GLY A 201 30.07 -16.63 -19.05
C GLY A 201 29.90 -17.10 -17.60
N GLN A 202 29.57 -16.19 -16.68
CA GLN A 202 29.48 -16.44 -15.23
C GLN A 202 28.16 -15.95 -14.66
N LEU A 203 27.71 -16.55 -13.56
CA LEU A 203 26.54 -16.07 -12.80
C LEU A 203 26.84 -14.77 -12.05
N ASN A 204 28.08 -14.55 -11.64
CA ASN A 204 28.48 -13.39 -10.85
C ASN A 204 29.00 -12.28 -11.78
N GLY A 205 28.29 -11.16 -11.86
CA GLY A 205 28.64 -9.98 -12.64
C GLY A 205 28.61 -10.22 -14.15
N GLY A 206 29.07 -9.23 -14.93
CA GLY A 206 28.95 -9.24 -16.39
C GLY A 206 27.61 -8.72 -16.87
N TRP A 207 27.47 -8.65 -18.20
CA TRP A 207 26.40 -7.97 -18.90
C TRP A 207 25.60 -8.96 -19.75
N LEU A 208 24.29 -8.77 -19.83
CA LEU A 208 23.47 -9.53 -20.76
C LEU A 208 23.87 -9.17 -22.19
N LYS A 209 24.21 -10.17 -23.01
CA LYS A 209 24.50 -9.95 -24.44
C LYS A 209 23.21 -9.56 -25.15
N ALA A 210 23.29 -8.53 -25.99
CA ALA A 210 22.14 -8.03 -26.74
C ALA A 210 21.48 -9.11 -27.62
N GLU A 211 22.28 -10.03 -28.20
CA GLU A 211 21.78 -11.17 -28.97
C GLU A 211 20.87 -12.12 -28.17
N ASN A 212 20.95 -12.10 -26.84
CA ASN A 212 20.16 -12.97 -25.95
C ASN A 212 18.94 -12.28 -25.33
N TYR A 213 18.65 -11.02 -25.66
CA TYR A 213 17.51 -10.31 -25.08
C TYR A 213 16.17 -11.03 -25.34
N GLY A 214 15.95 -11.49 -26.58
CA GLY A 214 14.75 -12.23 -26.94
C GLY A 214 14.60 -13.54 -26.14
N ALA A 215 15.67 -14.33 -26.05
CA ALA A 215 15.69 -15.58 -25.27
C ALA A 215 15.53 -15.32 -23.76
N TYR A 216 16.10 -14.24 -23.23
CA TYR A 216 15.94 -13.88 -21.83
C TYR A 216 14.51 -13.46 -21.50
N ALA A 217 13.82 -12.74 -22.38
CA ALA A 217 12.41 -12.46 -22.18
C ALA A 217 11.52 -13.72 -22.29
N ASP A 218 11.89 -14.71 -23.13
CA ASP A 218 11.23 -16.03 -23.12
C ASP A 218 11.48 -16.82 -21.83
N TYR A 219 12.64 -16.62 -21.18
CA TYR A 219 12.94 -17.19 -19.86
C TYR A 219 11.96 -16.68 -18.78
N PHE A 220 11.64 -15.38 -18.79
CA PHE A 220 10.57 -14.83 -17.93
C PHE A 220 9.22 -15.48 -18.25
N VAL A 221 8.85 -15.62 -19.52
CA VAL A 221 7.57 -16.25 -19.90
C VAL A 221 7.49 -17.69 -19.40
N LYS A 222 8.55 -18.50 -19.55
CA LYS A 222 8.59 -19.88 -19.07
C LYS A 222 8.48 -19.96 -17.54
N TYR A 223 9.19 -19.09 -16.82
CA TYR A 223 9.07 -19.00 -15.35
C TYR A 223 7.64 -18.70 -14.91
N LEU A 224 7.03 -17.67 -15.48
CA LEU A 224 5.68 -17.23 -15.12
C LEU A 224 4.61 -18.28 -15.44
N GLN A 225 4.74 -18.96 -16.58
CA GLN A 225 3.87 -20.08 -16.93
C GLN A 225 4.05 -21.26 -15.98
N ALA A 226 5.29 -21.65 -15.69
CA ALA A 226 5.57 -22.78 -14.80
C ALA A 226 5.04 -22.53 -13.37
N TYR A 227 5.22 -21.33 -12.82
CA TYR A 227 4.69 -20.94 -11.51
C TYR A 227 3.16 -20.89 -11.49
N ARG A 228 2.54 -20.31 -12.53
CA ARG A 228 1.07 -20.33 -12.71
C ARG A 228 0.53 -21.75 -12.75
N ASP A 229 1.18 -22.66 -13.47
CA ASP A 229 0.73 -24.05 -13.65
C ASP A 229 0.83 -24.85 -12.34
N GLN A 230 1.66 -24.40 -11.38
CA GLN A 230 1.69 -24.92 -10.01
C GLN A 230 0.68 -24.25 -9.07
N GLY A 231 -0.11 -23.29 -9.56
CA GLY A 231 -1.12 -22.55 -8.80
C GLY A 231 -0.57 -21.33 -8.05
N VAL A 232 0.59 -20.80 -8.44
CA VAL A 232 1.20 -19.60 -7.86
C VAL A 232 1.45 -18.57 -8.97
N PRO A 233 0.41 -17.90 -9.52
CA PRO A 233 0.64 -16.85 -10.50
C PRO A 233 1.44 -15.70 -9.88
N VAL A 234 2.45 -15.20 -10.59
CA VAL A 234 3.26 -14.07 -10.17
C VAL A 234 2.62 -12.78 -10.68
N ASP A 235 2.36 -11.83 -9.78
CA ASP A 235 1.63 -10.60 -10.07
C ASP A 235 2.55 -9.55 -10.70
N TYR A 236 3.78 -9.44 -10.20
CA TYR A 236 4.77 -8.49 -10.70
C TYR A 236 6.13 -9.12 -10.93
N VAL A 237 6.87 -8.59 -11.90
CA VAL A 237 8.30 -8.86 -12.06
C VAL A 237 9.08 -7.57 -12.21
N THR A 238 10.37 -7.60 -11.89
CA THR A 238 11.31 -6.57 -12.35
C THR A 238 12.27 -7.20 -13.35
N ALA A 239 12.79 -6.39 -14.28
CA ALA A 239 13.68 -6.91 -15.32
C ALA A 239 15.05 -7.37 -14.76
N GLN A 240 15.46 -6.80 -13.63
CA GLN A 240 16.73 -7.08 -12.98
C GLN A 240 16.67 -6.53 -11.55
N ASN A 241 17.11 -7.32 -10.57
CA ASN A 241 17.47 -6.81 -9.25
C ASN A 241 18.72 -5.93 -9.37
N GLU A 242 18.64 -4.67 -8.95
CA GLU A 242 19.83 -3.84 -8.70
C GLU A 242 20.81 -3.76 -9.89
N PRO A 243 20.44 -3.13 -11.02
CA PRO A 243 21.10 -3.27 -12.31
C PRO A 243 22.54 -2.71 -12.42
N THR A 244 23.12 -2.19 -11.32
CA THR A 244 24.53 -1.78 -11.23
C THR A 244 25.38 -2.72 -10.37
N CYS A 245 24.77 -3.70 -9.72
CA CYS A 245 25.35 -4.55 -8.67
C CYS A 245 25.69 -5.95 -9.24
N CYS A 246 26.55 -6.81 -8.69
CA CYS A 246 27.54 -6.76 -7.59
C CYS A 246 28.58 -7.89 -7.79
N ALA A 247 29.77 -7.82 -7.19
CA ALA A 247 30.73 -8.92 -7.27
C ALA A 247 30.49 -9.99 -6.18
N GLY A 248 30.81 -11.25 -6.47
CA GLY A 248 30.91 -12.32 -5.46
C GLY A 248 29.67 -13.18 -5.23
N TYR A 249 28.55 -12.89 -5.88
CA TYR A 249 27.31 -13.67 -5.86
C TYR A 249 26.54 -13.45 -7.16
N PRO A 250 25.47 -14.23 -7.45
CA PRO A 250 24.68 -14.06 -8.67
C PRO A 250 24.25 -12.62 -8.88
N SER A 251 24.63 -12.02 -10.00
CA SER A 251 24.35 -10.62 -10.30
C SER A 251 24.52 -10.33 -11.80
N MET A 252 23.91 -9.27 -12.30
CA MET A 252 24.04 -8.88 -13.70
C MET A 252 23.90 -7.37 -13.89
N SER A 253 24.89 -6.80 -14.58
CA SER A 253 24.92 -5.38 -14.89
C SER A 253 24.12 -5.05 -16.14
N TRP A 254 23.53 -3.86 -16.12
CA TRP A 254 22.90 -3.23 -17.28
C TRP A 254 23.41 -1.80 -17.46
N ASN A 255 23.25 -1.29 -18.68
CA ASN A 255 23.24 0.14 -18.90
C ASN A 255 21.77 0.58 -19.00
N GLY A 256 21.47 1.80 -18.56
CA GLY A 256 20.08 2.28 -18.49
C GLY A 256 19.32 2.18 -19.81
N SER A 257 19.97 2.53 -20.93
CA SER A 257 19.37 2.44 -22.27
C SER A 257 19.03 1.01 -22.69
N GLY A 258 19.88 0.05 -22.36
CA GLY A 258 19.69 -1.37 -22.67
C GLY A 258 18.56 -1.96 -21.83
N LEU A 259 18.49 -1.59 -20.54
CA LEU A 259 17.40 -2.03 -19.66
C LEU A 259 16.06 -1.47 -20.13
N ALA A 260 16.02 -0.18 -20.50
CA ALA A 260 14.84 0.44 -21.08
C ALA A 260 14.42 -0.22 -22.40
N TYR A 261 15.39 -0.49 -23.29
CA TYR A 261 15.13 -1.22 -24.54
C TYR A 261 14.58 -2.62 -24.28
N PHE A 262 15.19 -3.40 -23.39
CA PHE A 262 14.75 -4.75 -23.06
C PHE A 262 13.32 -4.74 -22.48
N THR A 263 13.05 -3.86 -21.51
CA THR A 263 11.70 -3.73 -20.94
C THR A 263 10.67 -3.40 -22.02
N LYS A 264 10.93 -2.38 -22.84
CA LYS A 264 9.99 -1.90 -23.86
C LYS A 264 9.79 -2.86 -25.03
N SER A 265 10.88 -3.38 -25.58
CA SER A 265 10.88 -4.02 -26.90
C SER A 265 10.83 -5.53 -26.83
N GLU A 266 11.18 -6.13 -25.68
CA GLU A 266 11.32 -7.57 -25.53
C GLU A 266 10.35 -8.10 -24.47
N LEU A 267 10.50 -7.65 -23.22
CA LEU A 267 9.78 -8.22 -22.08
C LEU A 267 8.28 -7.91 -22.12
N LEU A 268 7.90 -6.63 -22.23
CA LEU A 268 6.49 -6.23 -22.25
C LEU A 268 5.70 -6.89 -23.40
N PRO A 269 6.17 -6.89 -24.67
CA PRO A 269 5.44 -7.53 -25.76
C PRO A 269 5.35 -9.06 -25.64
N LYS A 270 6.39 -9.73 -25.11
CA LYS A 270 6.37 -11.19 -24.92
C LYS A 270 5.39 -11.60 -23.82
N LEU A 271 5.32 -10.86 -22.72
CA LEU A 271 4.30 -11.07 -21.67
C LEU A 271 2.88 -10.94 -22.24
N ALA A 272 2.62 -9.88 -22.99
CA ALA A 272 1.32 -9.65 -23.64
C ALA A 272 0.98 -10.77 -24.63
N SER A 273 1.93 -11.14 -25.49
CA SER A 273 1.74 -12.19 -26.51
C SER A 273 1.50 -13.58 -25.90
N ALA A 274 2.11 -13.85 -24.75
CA ALA A 274 1.90 -15.08 -23.98
C ALA A 274 0.58 -15.08 -23.17
N GLY A 275 -0.20 -13.99 -23.20
CA GLY A 275 -1.44 -13.85 -22.45
C GLY A 275 -1.24 -13.81 -20.92
N LEU A 276 -0.06 -13.39 -20.46
CA LEU A 276 0.25 -13.29 -19.03
C LEU A 276 -0.26 -11.96 -18.47
N ALA A 277 -0.95 -12.01 -17.32
CA ALA A 277 -1.46 -10.82 -16.64
C ALA A 277 -0.39 -10.08 -15.81
N THR A 278 0.74 -10.73 -15.56
CA THR A 278 1.88 -10.23 -14.78
C THR A 278 2.32 -8.86 -15.28
N LYS A 279 2.61 -7.95 -14.34
CA LYS A 279 3.08 -6.60 -14.66
C LYS A 279 4.59 -6.47 -14.45
N VAL A 280 5.23 -5.59 -15.20
CA VAL A 280 6.65 -5.25 -15.07
C VAL A 280 6.78 -3.94 -14.28
N LEU A 281 7.57 -3.98 -13.21
CA LEU A 281 8.02 -2.79 -12.50
C LEU A 281 9.39 -2.36 -13.04
N ALA A 282 9.54 -1.07 -13.32
CA ALA A 282 10.83 -0.48 -13.66
C ALA A 282 11.70 -0.31 -12.40
N HIS A 283 13.01 -0.10 -12.61
CA HIS A 283 14.02 0.25 -11.60
C HIS A 283 14.53 -0.91 -10.72
N ASP A 284 13.87 -1.18 -9.58
CA ASP A 284 14.27 -2.18 -8.57
C ASP A 284 15.65 -1.91 -7.96
N TRP A 285 15.89 -0.64 -7.58
CA TRP A 285 17.15 -0.17 -7.00
C TRP A 285 16.94 1.11 -6.16
N ASN A 286 18.03 1.73 -5.72
CA ASN A 286 18.03 2.88 -4.80
C ASN A 286 17.55 4.20 -5.44
N TRP A 287 17.10 5.16 -4.62
CA TRP A 287 16.55 6.42 -5.13
C TRP A 287 17.54 7.26 -5.95
N ASP A 288 18.82 7.24 -5.57
CA ASP A 288 19.92 7.97 -6.23
C ASP A 288 20.28 7.44 -7.62
N THR A 289 19.79 6.26 -7.99
CA THR A 289 20.09 5.63 -9.29
C THR A 289 18.97 5.75 -10.32
N TYR A 290 17.80 6.28 -9.92
CA TYR A 290 16.61 6.37 -10.78
C TYR A 290 16.87 7.05 -12.12
N ASP A 291 17.57 8.19 -12.09
CA ASP A 291 17.80 9.00 -13.29
C ASP A 291 18.61 8.23 -14.34
N ALA A 292 19.53 7.36 -13.90
CA ALA A 292 20.37 6.58 -14.79
C ALA A 292 19.70 5.30 -15.31
N TYR A 293 18.76 4.70 -14.57
CA TYR A 293 18.28 3.34 -14.84
C TYR A 293 16.79 3.20 -15.12
N ALA A 294 15.97 4.16 -14.68
CA ALA A 294 14.52 4.04 -14.75
C ALA A 294 13.83 5.22 -15.44
N ALA A 295 14.41 6.42 -15.38
CA ALA A 295 13.81 7.61 -16.00
C ALA A 295 13.47 7.37 -17.48
N ALA A 296 14.39 6.84 -18.29
CA ALA A 296 14.13 6.56 -19.70
C ALA A 296 12.97 5.58 -19.94
N THR A 297 12.82 4.56 -19.08
CA THR A 297 11.72 3.59 -19.16
C THR A 297 10.39 4.21 -18.74
N VAL A 298 10.39 5.01 -17.67
CA VAL A 298 9.20 5.62 -17.09
C VAL A 298 8.72 6.83 -17.92
N ASP A 299 9.62 7.61 -18.49
CA ASP A 299 9.28 8.77 -19.31
C ASP A 299 8.56 8.38 -20.61
N ASP A 300 8.83 7.17 -21.11
CA ASP A 300 8.18 6.63 -22.30
C ASP A 300 6.70 6.30 -22.05
N ALA A 301 5.81 7.11 -22.63
CA ALA A 301 4.37 6.90 -22.54
C ALA A 301 3.90 5.58 -23.16
N ALA A 302 4.62 5.02 -24.15
CA ALA A 302 4.28 3.71 -24.71
C ALA A 302 4.53 2.58 -23.71
N VAL A 303 5.56 2.71 -22.86
CA VAL A 303 5.80 1.80 -21.74
C VAL A 303 4.72 1.99 -20.68
N ARG A 304 4.49 3.22 -20.21
CA ARG A 304 3.50 3.50 -19.15
C ARG A 304 2.07 3.08 -19.52
N ASN A 305 1.70 3.17 -20.79
CA ASN A 305 0.38 2.78 -21.28
C ASN A 305 0.29 1.30 -21.71
N HIS A 306 1.40 0.55 -21.64
CA HIS A 306 1.39 -0.86 -22.00
C HIS A 306 0.58 -1.67 -20.96
N PRO A 307 -0.28 -2.62 -21.36
CA PRO A 307 -1.12 -3.37 -20.43
C PRO A 307 -0.32 -4.14 -19.38
N ASN A 308 0.90 -4.60 -19.70
CA ASN A 308 1.78 -5.28 -18.75
C ASN A 308 2.73 -4.35 -17.97
N PHE A 309 2.62 -3.02 -18.05
CA PHE A 309 3.42 -2.15 -17.18
C PHE A 309 2.72 -1.97 -15.82
N GLY A 310 3.49 -2.04 -14.73
CA GLY A 310 2.96 -2.05 -13.36
C GLY A 310 3.40 -0.88 -12.48
N GLY A 311 4.37 -0.08 -12.90
CA GLY A 311 4.90 1.03 -12.12
C GLY A 311 6.41 0.94 -11.88
N VAL A 312 6.85 1.41 -10.71
CA VAL A 312 8.27 1.52 -10.35
C VAL A 312 8.55 0.84 -9.00
N ALA A 313 9.69 0.17 -8.90
CA ALA A 313 10.18 -0.52 -7.71
C ALA A 313 11.38 0.22 -7.08
N TRP A 314 11.45 0.29 -5.76
CA TRP A 314 12.46 1.05 -5.02
C TRP A 314 13.10 0.22 -3.92
N HIS A 315 14.41 0.38 -3.74
CA HIS A 315 15.18 -0.09 -2.59
C HIS A 315 15.52 1.07 -1.66
N GLY A 316 15.70 0.76 -0.37
CA GLY A 316 15.91 1.74 0.69
C GLY A 316 17.37 1.97 1.12
N TYR A 317 18.36 1.49 0.36
CA TYR A 317 19.76 1.46 0.82
C TYR A 317 20.55 2.75 0.57
N GLY A 318 20.04 3.65 -0.28
CA GLY A 318 20.75 4.86 -0.68
C GLY A 318 19.88 5.90 -1.38
N GLY A 319 20.35 7.15 -1.36
CA GLY A 319 19.65 8.29 -1.94
C GLY A 319 18.61 8.94 -1.05
N ASP A 320 17.81 9.83 -1.65
CA ASP A 320 16.77 10.60 -0.98
C ASP A 320 15.38 10.12 -1.42
N ILE A 321 14.59 9.68 -0.44
CA ILE A 321 13.22 9.24 -0.61
C ILE A 321 12.29 10.28 -1.26
N ALA A 322 12.59 11.57 -1.14
CA ALA A 322 11.83 12.63 -1.80
C ALA A 322 11.80 12.47 -3.34
N LYS A 323 12.75 11.72 -3.92
CA LYS A 323 12.71 11.33 -5.34
C LYS A 323 11.42 10.57 -5.67
N GLN A 324 10.93 9.70 -4.80
CA GLN A 324 9.70 8.95 -5.03
C GLN A 324 8.47 9.86 -5.16
N THR A 325 8.35 10.86 -4.28
CA THR A 325 7.30 11.89 -4.38
C THR A 325 7.47 12.75 -5.63
N THR A 326 8.71 13.09 -6.02
CA THR A 326 8.99 13.84 -7.25
C THR A 326 8.49 13.07 -8.48
N VAL A 327 8.79 11.78 -8.56
CA VAL A 327 8.35 10.90 -9.65
C VAL A 327 6.84 10.71 -9.64
N HIS A 328 6.22 10.54 -8.47
CA HIS A 328 4.76 10.47 -8.35
C HIS A 328 4.10 11.77 -8.86
N ASN A 329 4.60 12.94 -8.47
CA ASN A 329 4.04 14.22 -8.93
C ASN A 329 4.14 14.39 -10.46
N GLN A 330 5.19 13.83 -11.09
CA GLN A 330 5.34 13.82 -12.54
C GLN A 330 4.41 12.79 -13.21
N TYR A 331 4.17 11.65 -12.56
CA TYR A 331 3.37 10.52 -13.07
C TYR A 331 2.37 10.02 -12.02
N PRO A 332 1.30 10.78 -11.72
CA PRO A 332 0.44 10.51 -10.55
C PRO A 332 -0.39 9.23 -10.62
N SER A 333 -0.60 8.70 -11.84
CA SER A 333 -1.28 7.41 -12.04
C SER A 333 -0.34 6.20 -11.96
N MET A 334 0.97 6.42 -11.82
CA MET A 334 1.95 5.35 -11.74
C MET A 334 2.10 4.88 -10.30
N ASP A 335 1.99 3.57 -10.12
CA ASP A 335 2.20 2.94 -8.83
C ASP A 335 3.70 2.90 -8.47
N ALA A 336 3.99 3.02 -7.17
CA ALA A 336 5.33 2.90 -6.62
C ALA A 336 5.35 1.84 -5.51
N PHE A 337 6.35 0.96 -5.55
CA PHE A 337 6.50 -0.16 -4.62
C PHE A 337 7.87 -0.09 -3.96
N GLN A 338 7.93 -0.20 -2.64
CA GLN A 338 9.20 -0.50 -1.98
C GLN A 338 9.35 -2.02 -1.90
N THR A 339 10.36 -2.52 -2.59
CA THR A 339 10.54 -3.94 -2.93
C THR A 339 11.64 -4.61 -2.13
N GLU A 340 12.58 -3.85 -1.59
CA GLU A 340 13.64 -4.42 -0.76
C GLU A 340 14.30 -3.42 0.20
N HIS A 341 14.45 -3.83 1.47
CA HIS A 341 15.37 -3.24 2.42
C HIS A 341 15.69 -4.26 3.52
N SER A 342 16.96 -4.51 3.78
CA SER A 342 17.43 -5.43 4.81
C SER A 342 17.53 -4.78 6.20
N GLY A 343 17.18 -5.52 7.26
CA GLY A 343 17.77 -5.28 8.57
C GLY A 343 19.14 -5.97 8.69
N GLY A 344 19.88 -5.70 9.77
CA GLY A 344 21.17 -6.34 9.99
C GLY A 344 22.06 -5.68 11.03
N THR A 345 23.22 -6.27 11.27
CA THR A 345 24.10 -5.88 12.40
C THR A 345 24.71 -4.49 12.30
N TRP A 346 24.73 -3.89 11.11
CA TRP A 346 25.28 -2.55 10.89
C TRP A 346 24.32 -1.44 11.31
N ILE A 347 23.03 -1.76 11.53
CA ILE A 347 22.01 -0.78 11.91
C ILE A 347 22.10 -0.53 13.42
N ALA A 348 22.30 0.73 13.80
CA ALA A 348 22.48 1.12 15.19
C ALA A 348 21.22 0.85 16.04
N ASP A 349 20.02 1.13 15.53
CA ASP A 349 18.73 0.94 16.20
C ASP A 349 17.74 0.36 15.18
N GLN A 350 17.56 -0.97 15.20
CA GLN A 350 16.80 -1.68 14.16
C GLN A 350 15.31 -1.32 14.21
N GLN A 351 14.74 -1.19 15.42
CA GLN A 351 13.35 -0.76 15.57
C GLN A 351 13.12 0.62 14.95
N ARG A 352 14.01 1.58 15.22
CA ARG A 352 13.91 2.93 14.65
C ARG A 352 13.98 2.91 13.13
N GLU A 353 14.93 2.17 12.58
CA GLU A 353 15.11 2.02 11.15
C GLU A 353 13.84 1.49 10.49
N ASP A 354 13.30 0.38 11.01
CA ASP A 354 12.08 -0.23 10.48
C ASP A 354 10.86 0.71 10.53
N MET A 355 10.65 1.36 11.68
CA MET A 355 9.50 2.26 11.84
C MET A 355 9.63 3.50 10.95
N THR A 356 10.83 4.06 10.82
CA THR A 356 11.10 5.20 9.93
C THR A 356 10.85 4.80 8.49
N ASN A 357 11.34 3.63 8.06
CA ASN A 357 11.12 3.09 6.73
C ASN A 357 9.63 2.87 6.44
N ILE A 358 8.89 2.18 7.32
CA ILE A 358 7.45 1.98 7.15
C ILE A 358 6.70 3.31 6.98
N ILE A 359 7.02 4.29 7.81
CA ILE A 359 6.35 5.59 7.82
C ILE A 359 6.74 6.40 6.58
N ASP A 360 8.02 6.56 6.30
CA ASP A 360 8.51 7.45 5.25
C ASP A 360 8.20 6.88 3.86
N TYR A 361 8.33 5.57 3.66
CA TYR A 361 8.06 4.92 2.36
C TYR A 361 6.61 5.15 1.97
N THR A 362 5.71 4.93 2.91
CA THR A 362 4.28 5.05 2.68
C THR A 362 3.80 6.50 2.71
N ARG A 363 4.49 7.42 3.39
CA ARG A 363 4.22 8.86 3.24
C ARG A 363 4.72 9.42 1.91
N ASN A 364 5.66 8.74 1.24
CA ASN A 364 6.16 9.06 -0.10
C ASN A 364 5.58 8.14 -1.18
N TRP A 365 4.30 7.78 -1.08
CA TRP A 365 3.53 7.07 -2.11
C TRP A 365 3.83 5.58 -2.31
N ALA A 366 4.67 4.93 -1.49
CA ALA A 366 4.87 3.49 -1.62
C ALA A 366 3.57 2.75 -1.28
N LYS A 367 3.20 1.79 -2.14
CA LYS A 367 2.07 0.87 -1.96
C LYS A 367 2.48 -0.41 -1.24
N SER A 368 3.79 -0.64 -1.09
CA SER A 368 4.34 -1.79 -0.37
C SER A 368 5.49 -1.39 0.53
N VAL A 369 5.75 -2.24 1.53
CA VAL A 369 6.99 -2.25 2.32
C VAL A 369 7.47 -3.69 2.44
N THR A 370 8.64 -3.99 1.90
CA THR A 370 9.18 -5.34 1.79
C THR A 370 10.57 -5.41 2.38
N LYS A 371 10.73 -6.25 3.40
CA LYS A 371 12.03 -6.62 3.95
C LYS A 371 12.72 -7.63 3.04
N TRP A 372 14.05 -7.71 3.13
CA TRP A 372 14.80 -8.63 2.29
C TRP A 372 14.51 -10.09 2.63
N SER A 373 15.25 -10.73 3.55
CA SER A 373 14.99 -12.12 3.88
C SER A 373 13.82 -12.29 4.86
N LEU A 374 12.94 -13.25 4.59
CA LEU A 374 11.94 -13.67 5.57
C LEU A 374 12.60 -14.43 6.74
N ALA A 375 13.55 -15.31 6.45
CA ALA A 375 14.24 -16.13 7.45
C ALA A 375 15.73 -16.25 7.18
N VAL A 376 16.51 -16.28 8.24
CA VAL A 376 17.93 -16.69 8.27
C VAL A 376 18.15 -17.62 9.47
N ASP A 377 19.29 -18.30 9.54
CA ASP A 377 19.65 -19.07 10.74
C ASP A 377 20.30 -18.19 11.81
N GLN A 378 20.64 -18.78 12.96
CA GLN A 378 21.30 -18.09 14.08
C GLN A 378 22.67 -17.48 13.72
N ASN A 379 23.25 -17.87 12.57
CA ASN A 379 24.50 -17.36 12.03
C ASN A 379 24.29 -16.46 10.79
N ARG A 380 23.04 -16.07 10.49
CA ARG A 380 22.64 -15.24 9.33
C ARG A 380 22.91 -15.88 7.97
N GLY A 381 22.89 -17.21 7.91
CA GLY A 381 23.07 -17.98 6.69
C GLY A 381 21.95 -18.98 6.41
N PRO A 382 22.18 -19.90 5.46
CA PRO A 382 23.29 -19.90 4.50
C PRO A 382 23.26 -18.69 3.54
N HIS A 383 24.40 -18.38 2.92
CA HIS A 383 24.50 -17.41 1.82
C HIS A 383 25.67 -17.82 0.91
N ASN A 384 25.62 -17.50 -0.38
CA ASN A 384 26.66 -17.86 -1.37
C ASN A 384 27.64 -16.72 -1.65
N GLY A 385 27.52 -15.65 -0.89
CA GLY A 385 28.16 -14.36 -1.06
C GLY A 385 27.25 -13.29 -0.50
N GLY A 386 27.46 -12.02 -0.86
CA GLY A 386 26.61 -10.90 -0.47
C GLY A 386 26.40 -10.77 1.04
N CYS A 387 25.14 -10.67 1.48
CA CYS A 387 24.86 -10.24 2.85
C CYS A 387 24.97 -11.36 3.91
N GLY A 388 26.12 -11.42 4.60
CA GLY A 388 26.33 -12.28 5.79
C GLY A 388 25.97 -11.63 7.13
N THR A 389 25.49 -10.38 7.10
CA THR A 389 25.14 -9.59 8.30
C THR A 389 23.67 -9.21 8.34
N CYS A 390 22.87 -9.70 7.38
CA CYS A 390 21.45 -9.42 7.28
C CYS A 390 20.66 -10.20 8.33
N ASP A 391 19.67 -9.53 8.91
CA ASP A 391 18.68 -10.16 9.76
C ASP A 391 17.43 -10.52 8.91
N GLY A 392 16.63 -11.46 9.39
CA GLY A 392 15.33 -11.81 8.78
C GLY A 392 14.18 -11.43 9.70
N LEU A 393 12.94 -11.53 9.20
CA LEU A 393 11.75 -11.42 10.07
C LEU A 393 11.78 -12.48 11.18
N ILE A 394 12.30 -13.66 10.87
CA ILE A 394 12.50 -14.74 11.83
C ILE A 394 13.91 -15.31 11.76
N THR A 395 14.36 -15.87 12.88
CA THR A 395 15.54 -16.73 12.95
C THR A 395 15.08 -18.18 13.10
N VAL A 396 15.49 -19.05 12.18
CA VAL A 396 15.25 -20.49 12.26
C VAL A 396 16.50 -21.15 12.85
N HIS A 397 16.38 -21.69 14.06
CA HIS A 397 17.47 -22.39 14.70
C HIS A 397 17.75 -23.71 13.98
N ASN A 398 18.97 -23.86 13.46
CA ASN A 398 19.38 -24.99 12.65
C ASN A 398 20.76 -25.50 13.10
N GLY A 399 20.80 -26.70 13.69
CA GLY A 399 22.05 -27.36 14.08
C GLY A 399 22.71 -26.83 15.36
N ASP A 400 22.07 -25.90 16.08
CA ASP A 400 22.48 -25.48 17.43
C ASP A 400 21.65 -26.18 18.53
N SER A 401 21.87 -25.81 19.80
CA SER A 401 21.13 -26.36 20.94
C SER A 401 19.63 -26.03 20.95
N ARG A 402 19.20 -25.10 20.09
CA ARG A 402 17.80 -24.65 19.95
C ARG A 402 17.18 -25.14 18.63
N SER A 403 17.85 -26.03 17.91
CA SER A 403 17.42 -26.50 16.59
C SER A 403 15.94 -26.92 16.59
N GLY A 404 15.20 -26.44 15.59
CA GLY A 404 13.75 -26.65 15.49
C GLY A 404 12.88 -25.60 16.17
N GLN A 405 13.48 -24.60 16.81
CA GLN A 405 12.81 -23.40 17.31
C GLN A 405 12.85 -22.26 16.29
N VAL A 406 11.95 -21.30 16.45
CA VAL A 406 11.87 -20.07 15.64
C VAL A 406 11.80 -18.88 16.57
N ASP A 407 12.75 -17.95 16.42
CA ASP A 407 12.70 -16.64 17.06
C ASP A 407 12.06 -15.63 16.11
N TYR A 408 11.20 -14.79 16.67
CA TYR A 408 10.57 -13.67 15.96
C TYR A 408 11.38 -12.43 16.28
N THR A 409 12.06 -11.88 15.29
CA THR A 409 12.96 -10.74 15.48
C THR A 409 12.16 -9.45 15.63
N ILE A 410 12.84 -8.34 15.97
CA ILE A 410 12.21 -7.02 15.96
C ILE A 410 11.54 -6.72 14.61
N GLU A 411 12.11 -7.19 13.50
CA GLU A 411 11.58 -6.96 12.16
C GLU A 411 10.18 -7.59 11.96
N TYR A 412 9.91 -8.75 12.59
CA TYR A 412 8.56 -9.33 12.58
C TYR A 412 7.55 -8.42 13.29
N TYR A 413 7.91 -7.86 14.43
CA TYR A 413 7.01 -7.03 15.22
C TYR A 413 6.79 -5.65 14.57
N THR A 414 7.84 -5.01 14.05
CA THR A 414 7.74 -3.73 13.33
C THR A 414 6.95 -3.90 12.03
N MET A 415 7.20 -4.95 11.24
CA MET A 415 6.38 -5.28 10.07
C MET A 415 4.91 -5.53 10.46
N GLY A 416 4.68 -6.21 11.59
CA GLY A 416 3.34 -6.46 12.10
C GLY A 416 2.56 -5.19 12.49
N HIS A 417 3.23 -4.10 12.88
CA HIS A 417 2.57 -2.81 13.08
C HIS A 417 1.93 -2.26 11.79
N LEU A 418 2.46 -2.64 10.62
CA LEU A 418 1.86 -2.35 9.32
C LEU A 418 0.86 -3.45 8.93
N THR A 419 1.32 -4.68 8.73
CA THR A 419 0.54 -5.72 8.01
C THR A 419 -0.61 -6.31 8.82
N LYS A 420 -0.54 -6.27 10.16
CA LYS A 420 -1.62 -6.78 11.02
C LYS A 420 -2.82 -5.85 11.03
N PHE A 421 -2.58 -4.55 10.89
CA PHE A 421 -3.59 -3.49 11.12
C PHE A 421 -3.99 -2.74 9.84
N VAL A 422 -3.15 -2.81 8.80
CA VAL A 422 -3.41 -2.20 7.47
C VAL A 422 -3.59 -3.32 6.46
N ARG A 423 -4.81 -3.46 5.94
CA ARG A 423 -5.17 -4.53 5.00
C ARG A 423 -4.89 -4.10 3.56
N PRO A 424 -4.58 -5.05 2.65
CA PRO A 424 -4.61 -4.78 1.21
C PRO A 424 -5.90 -4.06 0.82
N GLY A 425 -5.79 -2.99 0.04
CA GLY A 425 -6.91 -2.11 -0.30
C GLY A 425 -7.10 -0.91 0.65
N ALA A 426 -6.37 -0.82 1.76
CA ALA A 426 -6.44 0.34 2.64
C ALA A 426 -5.96 1.61 1.93
N ALA A 427 -6.67 2.73 2.10
CA ALA A 427 -6.19 4.03 1.63
C ALA A 427 -5.31 4.66 2.71
N ARG A 428 -4.12 5.16 2.33
CA ARG A 428 -3.38 6.06 3.23
C ARG A 428 -4.22 7.33 3.40
N ILE A 429 -4.37 7.79 4.63
CA ILE A 429 -5.11 9.01 4.96
C ILE A 429 -4.18 10.06 5.59
N SER A 430 -4.65 11.30 5.66
CA SER A 430 -3.85 12.39 6.17
C SER A 430 -3.61 12.24 7.68
N SER A 431 -2.36 12.49 8.09
CA SER A 431 -1.98 12.68 9.48
C SER A 431 -0.87 13.73 9.60
N THR A 432 -0.96 14.59 10.61
CA THR A 432 0.06 15.62 10.87
C THR A 432 1.43 14.97 11.10
N ALA A 433 2.43 15.39 10.32
CA ALA A 433 3.80 14.94 10.49
C ALA A 433 4.38 15.43 11.83
N SER A 434 5.19 14.60 12.47
CA SER A 434 5.91 14.96 13.70
C SER A 434 7.27 14.28 13.70
N SER A 435 8.33 15.04 14.01
CA SER A 435 9.67 14.49 14.21
C SER A 435 9.84 13.86 15.59
N THR A 436 9.05 14.29 16.58
CA THR A 436 9.06 13.72 17.93
C THR A 436 8.38 12.36 17.98
N VAL A 437 7.24 12.24 17.26
CA VAL A 437 6.49 10.98 17.11
C VAL A 437 6.14 10.80 15.63
N PRO A 438 7.06 10.26 14.82
CA PRO A 438 6.78 9.89 13.44
C PRO A 438 5.54 9.01 13.35
N ASN A 439 4.69 9.26 12.35
CA ASN A 439 3.43 8.55 12.21
C ASN A 439 2.88 8.49 10.78
N VAL A 440 2.02 7.50 10.53
CA VAL A 440 1.23 7.35 9.30
C VAL A 440 -0.14 6.76 9.63
N ALA A 441 -1.18 7.24 8.97
CA ALA A 441 -2.55 6.80 9.17
C ALA A 441 -3.16 6.14 7.92
N TRP A 442 -4.05 5.18 8.14
CA TRP A 442 -4.70 4.38 7.11
C TRP A 442 -6.19 4.24 7.39
N ARG A 443 -6.98 4.10 6.32
CA ARG A 443 -8.38 3.66 6.35
C ARG A 443 -8.49 2.34 5.59
N ASN A 444 -8.80 1.27 6.30
CA ASN A 444 -9.03 -0.05 5.72
C ASN A 444 -10.31 -0.09 4.86
N PRO A 445 -10.45 -1.10 3.97
CA PRO A 445 -11.66 -1.28 3.16
C PRO A 445 -12.95 -1.41 3.97
N ASP A 446 -12.88 -1.99 5.17
CA ASP A 446 -14.00 -2.10 6.10
C ASP A 446 -14.37 -0.78 6.80
N GLY A 447 -13.60 0.29 6.55
CA GLY A 447 -13.77 1.61 7.14
C GLY A 447 -13.01 1.84 8.44
N SER A 448 -12.45 0.80 9.07
CA SER A 448 -11.62 0.93 10.28
C SER A 448 -10.35 1.74 10.00
N LYS A 449 -9.80 2.38 11.04
CA LYS A 449 -8.58 3.17 10.96
C LYS A 449 -7.43 2.50 11.68
N ALA A 450 -6.23 2.75 11.18
CA ALA A 450 -4.99 2.43 11.86
C ALA A 450 -4.06 3.63 11.81
N LEU A 451 -3.64 4.13 12.98
CA LEU A 451 -2.57 5.10 13.13
C LEU A 451 -1.34 4.37 13.69
N ILE A 452 -0.29 4.29 12.89
CA ILE A 452 1.01 3.78 13.30
C ILE A 452 1.85 4.97 13.78
N ALA A 453 2.44 4.86 14.96
CA ALA A 453 3.26 5.90 15.57
C ALA A 453 4.49 5.30 16.26
N TYR A 454 5.58 6.06 16.33
CA TYR A 454 6.82 5.60 16.96
C TYR A 454 7.39 6.65 17.91
N ASN A 455 7.73 6.23 19.14
CA ASN A 455 8.54 7.01 20.07
C ASN A 455 9.92 6.36 20.21
N GLY A 456 10.89 6.88 19.48
CA GLY A 456 12.30 6.47 19.62
C GLY A 456 13.06 7.17 20.75
N GLY A 457 12.40 8.06 21.51
CA GLY A 457 13.02 8.78 22.62
C GLY A 457 13.28 7.89 23.84
N GLY A 458 14.19 8.32 24.71
CA GLY A 458 14.50 7.66 25.99
C GLY A 458 13.49 7.91 27.10
N SER A 459 12.43 8.70 26.84
CA SER A 459 11.36 9.01 27.79
C SER A 459 9.99 8.85 27.12
N ALA A 460 8.95 8.68 27.95
CA ALA A 460 7.58 8.63 27.46
C ALA A 460 7.19 9.97 26.81
N GLN A 461 6.44 9.90 25.71
CA GLN A 461 5.89 11.05 25.00
C GLN A 461 4.38 11.08 25.19
N GLN A 462 3.85 12.21 25.66
CA GLN A 462 2.41 12.43 25.63
C GLN A 462 1.99 12.71 24.18
N VAL A 463 1.06 11.92 23.67
CA VAL A 463 0.45 12.11 22.35
C VAL A 463 -1.02 12.44 22.52
N THR A 464 -1.49 13.43 21.77
CA THR A 464 -2.91 13.75 21.62
C THR A 464 -3.30 13.45 20.18
N VAL A 465 -4.16 12.46 19.97
CA VAL A 465 -4.63 12.10 18.62
C VAL A 465 -6.00 12.72 18.42
N ASN A 466 -6.11 13.62 17.45
CA ASN A 466 -7.35 14.28 17.05
C ASN A 466 -7.93 13.59 15.82
N TRP A 467 -9.24 13.41 15.80
CA TRP A 467 -10.00 12.88 14.67
C TRP A 467 -11.35 13.60 14.61
N GLY A 468 -11.43 14.62 13.76
CA GLY A 468 -12.59 15.51 13.68
C GLY A 468 -12.69 16.43 14.89
N GLY A 469 -13.82 16.38 15.59
CA GLY A 469 -14.09 17.10 16.83
C GLY A 469 -13.85 16.23 18.08
N SER A 470 -13.14 15.12 17.94
CA SER A 470 -12.87 14.17 19.01
C SER A 470 -11.37 13.91 19.15
N LYS A 471 -10.95 13.58 20.37
CA LYS A 471 -9.55 13.25 20.67
C LYS A 471 -9.42 12.18 21.75
N PHE A 472 -8.26 11.56 21.80
CA PHE A 472 -7.77 10.88 23.00
C PHE A 472 -6.32 11.30 23.27
N THR A 473 -5.90 11.11 24.51
CA THR A 473 -4.50 11.29 24.93
C THR A 473 -3.91 9.98 25.37
N TYR A 474 -2.64 9.74 25.04
CA TYR A 474 -1.93 8.54 25.44
C TYR A 474 -0.50 8.89 25.87
N SER A 475 0.00 8.24 26.92
CA SER A 475 1.42 8.33 27.31
C SER A 475 2.18 7.21 26.60
N LEU A 476 2.74 7.52 25.43
CA LEU A 476 3.47 6.55 24.60
C LEU A 476 4.84 6.27 25.23
N PRO A 477 5.14 5.04 25.70
CA PRO A 477 6.40 4.76 26.38
C PRO A 477 7.63 5.02 25.50
N ALA A 478 8.80 5.15 26.14
CA ALA A 478 10.10 5.23 25.47
C ALA A 478 10.33 4.01 24.56
N ARG A 479 11.12 4.18 23.49
CA ARG A 479 11.53 3.10 22.56
C ARG A 479 10.39 2.16 22.15
N THR A 480 9.27 2.75 21.74
CA THR A 480 8.02 2.02 21.52
C THR A 480 7.38 2.37 20.20
N SER A 481 7.08 1.34 19.41
CA SER A 481 6.16 1.38 18.28
C SER A 481 4.74 1.16 18.79
N ALA A 482 3.78 1.92 18.29
CA ALA A 482 2.38 1.80 18.64
C ALA A 482 1.52 1.77 17.39
N THR A 483 0.47 0.95 17.40
CA THR A 483 -0.64 1.07 16.46
C THR A 483 -1.92 1.30 17.23
N PHE A 484 -2.60 2.41 16.93
CA PHE A 484 -3.92 2.74 17.44
C PHE A 484 -4.96 2.41 16.36
N THR A 485 -5.98 1.63 16.70
CA THR A 485 -7.04 1.27 15.76
C THR A 485 -8.41 1.57 16.33
N TRP A 486 -9.30 2.09 15.50
CA TRP A 486 -10.68 2.40 15.86
C TRP A 486 -11.60 2.25 14.66
N SER A 487 -12.91 2.27 14.91
CA SER A 487 -13.95 2.21 13.88
C SER A 487 -14.79 3.49 13.90
N GLY A 488 -15.81 3.53 13.05
CA GLY A 488 -16.68 4.69 12.91
C GLY A 488 -16.23 5.68 11.83
N THR A 489 -16.95 6.80 11.77
CA THR A 489 -16.73 7.89 10.82
C THR A 489 -16.36 9.16 11.54
N GLN A 490 -15.46 9.94 10.97
CA GLN A 490 -15.01 11.18 11.56
C GLN A 490 -16.21 12.12 11.79
N SER A 491 -16.51 12.46 13.04
CA SER A 491 -17.52 13.47 13.37
C SER A 491 -16.85 14.78 13.74
N GLY A 492 -17.41 15.92 13.34
CA GLY A 492 -16.87 17.23 13.73
C GLY A 492 -15.67 17.68 12.89
N ALA A 493 -15.61 17.37 11.59
CA ALA A 493 -15.11 18.41 10.69
C ALA A 493 -16.13 19.56 10.82
N ASP A 494 -15.81 20.56 11.64
CA ASP A 494 -16.73 21.65 11.93
C ASP A 494 -17.34 22.17 10.63
N ALA A 495 -18.64 22.40 10.65
CA ALA A 495 -19.36 23.00 9.55
C ALA A 495 -18.73 24.38 9.30
N SER A 496 -17.80 24.46 8.36
CA SER A 496 -17.05 25.68 8.12
C SER A 496 -17.89 26.55 7.20
N SER A 497 -18.23 27.73 7.69
CA SER A 497 -19.15 28.66 7.03
C SER A 497 -18.42 29.93 6.63
N GLY A 498 -18.63 30.37 5.39
CA GLY A 498 -17.97 31.54 4.85
C GLY A 498 -18.31 31.74 3.38
N ALA A 499 -17.67 32.72 2.76
CA ALA A 499 -17.70 32.85 1.32
C ALA A 499 -16.72 31.85 0.69
N LEU A 500 -17.16 31.12 -0.32
CA LEU A 500 -16.25 30.36 -1.19
C LEU A 500 -15.75 31.30 -2.28
N SER A 501 -14.62 31.94 -2.01
CA SER A 501 -13.93 32.80 -2.98
C SER A 501 -13.13 31.96 -3.97
N GLY A 502 -13.13 32.35 -5.24
CA GLY A 502 -12.56 31.56 -6.33
C GLY A 502 -11.96 32.45 -7.41
N PRO A 503 -12.05 32.05 -8.69
CA PRO A 503 -11.35 32.70 -9.79
C PRO A 503 -11.64 34.20 -9.90
N GLY A 504 -10.60 35.02 -10.07
CA GLY A 504 -10.73 36.47 -10.13
C GLY A 504 -11.13 37.14 -8.81
N GLY A 505 -10.98 36.45 -7.67
CA GLY A 505 -11.35 36.96 -6.35
C GLY A 505 -12.86 37.07 -6.13
N LYS A 506 -13.65 36.35 -6.94
CA LYS A 506 -15.11 36.36 -6.92
C LYS A 506 -15.67 35.21 -6.09
N CYS A 507 -16.92 35.31 -5.68
CA CYS A 507 -17.57 34.36 -4.80
C CYS A 507 -18.44 33.37 -5.59
N LEU A 508 -18.51 32.14 -5.09
CA LEU A 508 -19.53 31.17 -5.48
C LEU A 508 -20.90 31.71 -5.05
N ASP A 509 -21.81 31.81 -6.01
CA ASP A 509 -23.06 32.56 -5.85
C ASP A 509 -24.25 31.72 -6.32
N ALA A 510 -25.26 31.55 -5.47
CA ALA A 510 -26.55 31.02 -5.90
C ALA A 510 -27.40 32.16 -6.50
N THR A 511 -27.70 32.04 -7.80
CA THR A 511 -28.29 33.13 -8.59
C THR A 511 -29.61 33.63 -7.98
N GLY A 512 -29.77 34.94 -7.87
CA GLY A 512 -31.04 35.57 -7.46
C GLY A 512 -31.38 35.41 -5.98
N ASN A 513 -30.44 34.95 -5.15
CA ASN A 513 -30.59 34.81 -3.70
C ASN A 513 -31.82 33.99 -3.28
N THR A 514 -32.05 32.89 -3.99
CA THR A 514 -33.12 31.92 -3.74
C THR A 514 -32.55 30.51 -3.55
N GLY A 515 -33.15 29.75 -2.63
CA GLY A 515 -32.80 28.35 -2.36
C GLY A 515 -33.68 27.35 -3.13
N ALA A 516 -34.38 27.78 -4.17
CA ALA A 516 -35.28 26.92 -4.93
C ALA A 516 -34.51 25.83 -5.70
N ASP A 517 -35.13 24.65 -5.84
CA ASP A 517 -34.59 23.56 -6.65
C ASP A 517 -34.30 24.01 -8.09
N GLY A 518 -33.10 23.69 -8.56
CA GLY A 518 -32.61 24.09 -9.88
C GLY A 518 -31.99 25.48 -9.93
N THR A 519 -31.86 26.19 -8.80
CA THR A 519 -31.24 27.52 -8.79
C THR A 519 -29.80 27.44 -9.32
N PRO A 520 -29.45 28.18 -10.37
CA PRO A 520 -28.12 28.11 -10.97
C PRO A 520 -27.01 28.62 -10.01
N VAL A 521 -25.91 27.87 -9.83
CA VAL A 521 -24.70 28.33 -9.10
C VAL A 521 -23.64 28.91 -10.02
N GLN A 522 -23.22 30.16 -9.79
CA GLN A 522 -22.39 30.96 -10.68
C GLN A 522 -21.24 31.65 -9.94
N LEU A 523 -20.41 32.37 -10.69
CA LEU A 523 -19.42 33.30 -10.16
C LEU A 523 -20.02 34.71 -10.10
N TRP A 524 -19.84 35.41 -8.99
CA TRP A 524 -20.27 36.80 -8.84
C TRP A 524 -19.34 37.58 -7.91
N ASP A 525 -19.33 38.92 -8.01
CA ASP A 525 -18.63 39.75 -7.04
C ASP A 525 -19.03 39.40 -5.61
N CYS A 526 -18.04 39.38 -4.71
CA CYS A 526 -18.28 39.07 -3.31
C CYS A 526 -19.05 40.23 -2.65
N THR A 527 -20.32 39.99 -2.34
CA THR A 527 -21.24 40.96 -1.73
C THR A 527 -21.49 40.68 -0.24
N GLY A 528 -21.17 39.46 0.23
CA GLY A 528 -21.47 39.01 1.60
C GLY A 528 -22.94 38.65 1.83
N ALA A 529 -23.75 38.65 0.76
CA ALA A 529 -25.15 38.25 0.77
C ALA A 529 -25.34 36.77 1.12
N ALA A 530 -26.55 36.41 1.56
CA ALA A 530 -26.83 35.07 2.09
C ALA A 530 -26.58 33.94 1.08
N ASN A 531 -26.80 34.19 -0.22
CA ASN A 531 -26.55 33.28 -1.33
C ASN A 531 -25.08 33.05 -1.69
N GLN A 532 -24.17 33.77 -1.02
CA GLN A 532 -22.72 33.58 -1.12
C GLN A 532 -22.14 33.04 0.19
N ARG A 533 -22.98 32.84 1.22
CA ARG A 533 -22.57 32.20 2.47
C ARG A 533 -22.81 30.71 2.35
N TRP A 534 -21.72 29.98 2.27
CA TRP A 534 -21.73 28.53 2.13
C TRP A 534 -21.27 27.88 3.42
N THR A 535 -21.89 26.77 3.77
CA THR A 535 -21.50 25.92 4.88
C THR A 535 -21.05 24.58 4.33
N VAL A 536 -19.76 24.28 4.46
CA VAL A 536 -19.21 22.95 4.17
C VAL A 536 -19.46 22.08 5.38
N GLN A 537 -20.39 21.13 5.25
CA GLN A 537 -20.82 20.25 6.33
C GLN A 537 -19.91 19.03 6.45
N GLY A 538 -19.76 18.51 7.67
CA GLY A 538 -19.03 17.27 7.93
C GLY A 538 -19.68 16.02 7.30
N ASP A 539 -20.94 16.10 6.87
CA ASP A 539 -21.60 15.03 6.10
C ASP A 539 -21.22 15.04 4.61
N GLY A 540 -20.33 15.94 4.18
CA GLY A 540 -19.92 16.11 2.79
C GLY A 540 -20.91 16.91 1.95
N SER A 541 -21.97 17.47 2.51
CA SER A 541 -22.79 18.45 1.77
C SER A 541 -22.19 19.85 1.87
N ILE A 542 -22.34 20.65 0.82
CA ILE A 542 -22.05 22.09 0.85
C ILE A 542 -23.39 22.81 0.73
N ARG A 543 -23.74 23.69 1.66
CA ARG A 543 -25.10 24.23 1.78
C ARG A 543 -25.12 25.75 1.73
N THR A 544 -26.16 26.31 1.14
CA THR A 544 -26.52 27.74 1.25
C THR A 544 -28.04 27.88 1.13
N LEU A 545 -28.63 28.93 1.71
CA LEU A 545 -30.07 29.21 1.63
C LEU A 545 -31.00 28.01 1.96
N GLY A 546 -30.55 27.09 2.82
CA GLY A 546 -31.29 25.88 3.19
C GLY A 546 -31.26 24.74 2.16
N ALA A 547 -30.54 24.90 1.04
CA ALA A 547 -30.38 23.91 -0.01
C ALA A 547 -28.92 23.44 -0.15
N CYS A 548 -28.72 22.35 -0.89
CA CYS A 548 -27.43 21.71 -1.11
C CYS A 548 -26.86 22.05 -2.50
N LEU A 549 -25.54 22.20 -2.56
CA LEU A 549 -24.77 22.23 -3.81
C LEU A 549 -24.89 20.87 -4.50
N ASP A 550 -25.46 20.86 -5.70
CA ASP A 550 -25.95 19.67 -6.38
C ASP A 550 -25.45 19.65 -7.82
N VAL A 551 -24.91 18.50 -8.27
CA VAL A 551 -24.63 18.30 -9.69
C VAL A 551 -25.92 17.93 -10.41
N THR A 552 -26.33 18.73 -11.39
CA THR A 552 -27.61 18.57 -12.06
C THR A 552 -27.79 17.15 -12.60
N SER A 553 -28.91 16.52 -12.21
CA SER A 553 -29.28 15.14 -12.56
C SER A 553 -28.28 14.06 -12.12
N GLY A 554 -27.36 14.37 -11.19
CA GLY A 554 -26.33 13.44 -10.72
C GLY A 554 -25.33 13.01 -11.79
N SER A 555 -25.15 13.82 -12.84
CA SER A 555 -24.21 13.52 -13.91
C SER A 555 -22.76 13.46 -13.42
N THR A 556 -21.97 12.53 -13.95
CA THR A 556 -20.53 12.42 -13.70
C THR A 556 -19.69 12.94 -14.87
N ALA A 557 -20.31 13.49 -15.92
CA ALA A 557 -19.62 13.98 -17.12
C ALA A 557 -18.92 15.33 -16.89
N ASN A 558 -17.83 15.59 -17.64
CA ASN A 558 -17.21 16.92 -17.66
C ASN A 558 -18.20 17.95 -18.22
N GLY A 559 -18.27 19.12 -17.60
CA GLY A 559 -19.16 20.19 -18.00
C GLY A 559 -20.57 20.11 -17.43
N ALA A 560 -20.90 19.07 -16.66
CA ALA A 560 -22.17 18.99 -15.94
C ALA A 560 -22.30 20.19 -14.98
N LYS A 561 -23.42 20.92 -15.09
CA LYS A 561 -23.63 22.14 -14.32
C LYS A 561 -23.99 21.85 -12.87
N VAL A 562 -23.71 22.84 -12.02
CA VAL A 562 -24.02 22.80 -10.60
C VAL A 562 -25.18 23.76 -10.28
N GLN A 563 -26.04 23.33 -9.37
CA GLN A 563 -27.27 24.01 -8.97
C GLN A 563 -27.46 23.92 -7.45
N LEU A 564 -28.45 24.64 -6.92
CA LEU A 564 -29.04 24.30 -5.63
C LEU A 564 -30.17 23.30 -5.81
N TYR A 565 -30.25 22.37 -4.88
CA TYR A 565 -31.35 21.43 -4.80
C TYR A 565 -31.63 21.07 -3.33
N THR A 566 -32.86 20.68 -3.06
CA THR A 566 -33.29 20.15 -1.77
C THR A 566 -32.33 19.06 -1.33
N CYS A 567 -31.78 19.22 -0.11
CA CYS A 567 -30.83 18.28 0.44
C CYS A 567 -31.48 16.89 0.57
N ASN A 568 -31.08 15.96 -0.28
CA ASN A 568 -31.64 14.61 -0.38
C ASN A 568 -30.60 13.52 -0.07
N GLY A 569 -29.35 13.92 0.23
CA GLY A 569 -28.28 13.02 0.63
C GLY A 569 -27.71 12.15 -0.49
N SER A 570 -28.15 12.37 -1.74
CA SER A 570 -27.68 11.66 -2.93
C SER A 570 -26.21 11.94 -3.21
N ALA A 571 -25.60 11.09 -4.03
CA ALA A 571 -24.20 11.21 -4.45
C ALA A 571 -23.92 12.53 -5.21
N ALA A 572 -24.94 13.11 -5.86
CA ALA A 572 -24.86 14.42 -6.52
C ALA A 572 -24.55 15.59 -5.56
N GLN A 573 -24.78 15.39 -4.26
CA GLN A 573 -24.64 16.40 -3.21
C GLN A 573 -23.50 16.10 -2.24
N ARG A 574 -22.64 15.11 -2.56
CA ARG A 574 -21.49 14.73 -1.75
C ARG A 574 -20.20 15.31 -2.32
N TRP A 575 -19.53 16.08 -1.48
CA TRP A 575 -18.34 16.87 -1.80
C TRP A 575 -17.29 16.70 -0.71
N THR A 576 -16.02 16.78 -1.09
CA THR A 576 -14.90 17.04 -0.18
C THR A 576 -14.37 18.44 -0.44
N TYR A 577 -13.91 19.13 0.60
CA TYR A 577 -13.22 20.41 0.49
C TYR A 577 -11.85 20.27 1.15
N ASN A 578 -10.79 20.57 0.40
CA ASN A 578 -9.43 20.60 0.90
C ASN A 578 -8.98 22.06 1.09
N PRO A 579 -8.92 22.57 2.33
CA PRO A 579 -8.54 23.97 2.58
C PRO A 579 -7.09 24.28 2.23
N SER A 580 -6.20 23.28 2.15
CA SER A 580 -4.79 23.48 1.79
C SER A 580 -4.57 23.65 0.29
N THR A 581 -5.37 22.96 -0.53
CA THR A 581 -5.25 23.02 -2.00
C THR A 581 -6.33 23.88 -2.65
N GLY A 582 -7.39 24.22 -1.91
CA GLY A 582 -8.59 24.88 -2.41
C GLY A 582 -9.50 23.99 -3.26
N ASP A 583 -9.27 22.68 -3.31
CA ASP A 583 -10.09 21.79 -4.14
C ASP A 583 -11.44 21.50 -3.48
N VAL A 584 -12.51 21.64 -4.26
CA VAL A 584 -13.86 21.17 -3.90
C VAL A 584 -14.23 20.06 -4.87
N VAL A 585 -14.30 18.81 -4.42
CA VAL A 585 -14.43 17.62 -5.29
C VAL A 585 -15.74 16.92 -5.03
N ASN A 586 -16.55 16.69 -6.06
CA ASN A 586 -17.72 15.81 -5.94
C ASN A 586 -17.23 14.36 -5.83
N THR A 587 -17.58 13.67 -4.75
CA THR A 587 -17.02 12.35 -4.44
C THR A 587 -17.55 11.22 -5.32
N ALA A 588 -18.71 11.42 -5.96
CA ALA A 588 -19.32 10.45 -6.84
C ALA A 588 -18.74 10.51 -8.27
N ALA A 589 -18.45 11.71 -8.73
CA ALA A 589 -17.89 11.97 -10.05
C ALA A 589 -16.35 11.96 -10.08
N ASP A 590 -15.70 12.07 -8.90
CA ASP A 590 -14.26 12.30 -8.76
C ASP A 590 -13.77 13.52 -9.58
N LYS A 591 -14.51 14.63 -9.47
CA LYS A 591 -14.34 15.84 -10.27
C LYS A 591 -14.45 17.11 -9.45
N CYS A 592 -13.66 18.10 -9.82
CA CYS A 592 -13.55 19.37 -9.12
C CYS A 592 -14.68 20.32 -9.54
N LEU A 593 -15.16 21.13 -8.58
CA LEU A 593 -15.98 22.31 -8.83
C LEU A 593 -15.17 23.32 -9.65
N ASP A 594 -15.67 23.63 -10.82
CA ASP A 594 -14.96 24.31 -11.91
C ASP A 594 -15.80 25.49 -12.42
N VAL A 595 -15.15 26.56 -12.84
CA VAL A 595 -15.81 27.65 -13.56
C VAL A 595 -15.68 27.45 -15.07
N THR A 596 -16.83 27.44 -15.75
CA THR A 596 -16.94 27.24 -17.20
C THR A 596 -16.00 28.16 -17.98
N ASP A 597 -15.26 27.59 -18.92
CA ASP A 597 -14.31 28.28 -19.82
C ASP A 597 -13.23 29.12 -19.10
N ARG A 598 -12.98 28.83 -17.80
CA ARG A 598 -12.06 29.61 -16.95
C ARG A 598 -12.43 31.09 -16.84
N SER A 599 -13.68 31.44 -17.11
CA SER A 599 -14.16 32.81 -17.09
C SER A 599 -14.09 33.39 -15.68
N THR A 600 -13.69 34.65 -15.58
CA THR A 600 -13.74 35.44 -14.34
C THR A 600 -14.85 36.49 -14.37
N ALA A 601 -15.76 36.43 -15.34
CA ALA A 601 -16.88 37.36 -15.45
C ALA A 601 -18.02 37.00 -14.48
N ASN A 602 -18.74 38.03 -14.00
CA ASN A 602 -19.99 37.82 -13.27
C ASN A 602 -20.99 37.06 -14.16
N GLY A 603 -21.65 36.05 -13.58
CA GLY A 603 -22.60 35.19 -14.29
C GLY A 603 -21.96 33.93 -14.91
N ALA A 604 -20.64 33.76 -14.84
CA ALA A 604 -19.99 32.53 -15.29
C ALA A 604 -20.52 31.32 -14.50
N ARG A 605 -20.98 30.27 -15.19
CA ARG A 605 -21.61 29.11 -14.56
C ARG A 605 -20.58 28.20 -13.89
N ALA A 606 -20.89 27.69 -12.70
CA ALA A 606 -20.16 26.59 -12.10
C ALA A 606 -20.55 25.25 -12.73
N GLN A 607 -19.60 24.35 -12.81
CA GLN A 607 -19.71 22.99 -13.36
C GLN A 607 -18.79 22.04 -12.61
N ILE A 608 -18.83 20.75 -12.95
CA ILE A 608 -17.77 19.81 -12.57
C ILE A 608 -16.86 19.49 -13.76
N TRP A 609 -15.57 19.33 -13.48
CA TRP A 609 -14.58 18.94 -14.48
C TRP A 609 -13.48 18.10 -13.83
N THR A 610 -12.78 17.29 -14.62
CA THR A 610 -11.56 16.59 -14.18
C THR A 610 -10.65 17.55 -13.41
N CYS A 611 -10.20 17.14 -12.22
CA CYS A 611 -9.31 17.95 -11.39
C CYS A 611 -7.96 18.12 -12.11
N THR A 612 -7.61 19.36 -12.44
CA THR A 612 -6.39 19.72 -13.17
C THR A 612 -5.40 20.54 -12.33
N GLY A 613 -5.83 20.99 -11.14
CA GLY A 613 -5.07 21.93 -10.31
C GLY A 613 -5.08 23.37 -10.83
N ALA A 614 -5.80 23.66 -11.92
CA ALA A 614 -5.89 25.01 -12.48
C ALA A 614 -6.64 25.98 -11.55
N ALA A 615 -6.29 27.28 -11.65
CA ALA A 615 -6.87 28.32 -10.81
C ALA A 615 -8.40 28.41 -10.88
N ASN A 616 -9.02 28.02 -12.01
CA ASN A 616 -10.47 28.04 -12.18
C ASN A 616 -11.23 26.95 -11.36
N GLN A 617 -10.49 26.10 -10.65
CA GLN A 617 -11.00 25.01 -9.81
C GLN A 617 -10.66 25.21 -8.33
N LYS A 618 -10.04 26.34 -7.97
CA LYS A 618 -9.57 26.63 -6.62
C LYS A 618 -10.55 27.54 -5.90
N TRP A 619 -10.97 27.09 -4.73
CA TRP A 619 -11.94 27.76 -3.86
C TRP A 619 -11.35 27.89 -2.47
N HIS A 620 -11.47 29.08 -1.90
CA HIS A 620 -11.01 29.40 -0.55
C HIS A 620 -12.20 29.85 0.27
N LEU A 621 -12.48 29.09 1.31
CA LEU A 621 -13.51 29.40 2.30
C LEU A 621 -12.97 30.45 3.29
N GLY A 622 -13.61 31.61 3.37
CA GLY A 622 -13.19 32.73 4.22
C GLY A 622 -14.30 33.67 4.66
#